data_AF-A0A846DW18-F1
#
_entry.id   AF-A0A846DW18-F1
#
_cell.length_a   1.000
_cell.length_b   1.000
_cell.length_c   1.000
_cell.angle_alpha   90.00
_cell.angle_beta   90.00
_cell.angle_gamma   90.00
#
_symmetry.space_group_name_H-M   'P 1'
#
loop_
_entity.id
_entity.type
_entity.pdbx_description
1 polymer ?
#
loop_
_entity_poly.entity_id
_entity_poly.type
_entity_poly.pdbx_seq_one_letter_code
_entity_poly.pdbx_strand_id
1 'polypeptide(L)'
;MKELHRDTQATDSPKQPESGVEATNPGDRIDDRKSYEEKKQQLAVDAPDITGDHIEVPAYFEVEEPDGDKKLLHHVKDAEEISDVIRQARVDENGDRVWS
;
A
#
# COMPACT_ATOMS: atom_id res chain seq x y z
N MET A 1 19.56 20.97 -46.69
CA MET A 1 19.34 20.94 -45.22
C MET A 1 17.94 21.48 -44.98
N LYS A 2 17.07 20.74 -44.28
CA LYS A 2 15.78 21.24 -43.82
C LYS A 2 15.91 21.45 -42.31
N GLU A 3 15.69 22.69 -41.87
CA GLU A 3 15.70 23.07 -40.46
C GLU A 3 14.54 22.38 -39.73
N LEU A 4 14.87 21.63 -38.70
CA LEU A 4 13.91 20.99 -37.81
C LEU A 4 13.50 22.01 -36.74
N HIS A 5 12.34 22.64 -36.92
CA HIS A 5 11.72 23.49 -35.92
C HIS A 5 11.31 22.61 -34.73
N ARG A 6 12.02 22.77 -33.62
CA ARG A 6 11.76 22.06 -32.36
C ARG A 6 10.92 22.97 -31.47
N ASP A 7 9.64 23.08 -31.81
CA ASP A 7 8.64 23.63 -30.91
C ASP A 7 7.99 22.50 -30.14
N THR A 8 8.22 22.45 -28.83
CA THR A 8 7.17 22.61 -27.81
C THR A 8 7.70 22.06 -26.49
N GLN A 9 7.90 22.97 -25.55
CA GLN A 9 8.00 22.68 -24.13
C GLN A 9 6.67 22.06 -23.67
N ALA A 10 6.71 20.83 -23.15
CA ALA A 10 5.66 20.35 -22.26
C ALA A 10 6.21 20.43 -20.84
N THR A 11 6.11 21.62 -20.25
CA THR A 11 6.13 21.82 -18.81
C THR A 11 4.84 21.21 -18.26
N ASP A 12 4.75 19.89 -18.13
CA ASP A 12 3.68 19.29 -17.33
C ASP A 12 4.19 19.17 -15.90
N SER A 13 4.20 20.31 -15.21
CA SER A 13 4.27 20.29 -13.75
C SER A 13 3.10 19.45 -13.24
N PRO A 14 3.29 18.53 -12.27
CA PRO A 14 2.22 17.68 -11.81
C PRO A 14 1.03 18.57 -11.39
N LYS A 15 -0.09 18.42 -12.10
CA LYS A 15 -1.32 19.11 -11.77
C LYS A 15 -1.68 18.76 -10.34
N GLN A 16 -1.72 19.78 -9.47
CA GLN A 16 -2.26 19.60 -8.12
C GLN A 16 -3.66 18.97 -8.26
N PRO A 17 -4.01 17.96 -7.45
CA PRO A 17 -5.33 17.36 -7.51
C PRO A 17 -6.38 18.47 -7.35
N GLU A 18 -7.39 18.44 -8.21
CA GLU A 18 -8.53 19.36 -8.16
C GLU A 18 -9.11 19.34 -6.74
N SER A 19 -9.49 20.49 -6.16
CA SER A 19 -10.00 20.55 -4.79
C SER A 19 -11.20 19.60 -4.61
N GLY A 20 -11.07 18.60 -3.75
CA GLY A 20 -12.11 17.57 -3.53
C GLY A 20 -11.76 16.17 -4.05
N VAL A 21 -10.64 16.01 -4.78
CA VAL A 21 -10.08 14.69 -5.07
C VAL A 21 -9.24 14.26 -3.86
N GLU A 22 -9.72 13.26 -3.13
CA GLU A 22 -8.94 12.67 -2.04
C GLU A 22 -7.73 11.93 -2.60
N ALA A 23 -6.59 12.06 -1.92
CA ALA A 23 -5.33 11.45 -2.33
C ALA A 23 -5.28 9.92 -2.13
N THR A 24 -6.27 9.35 -1.45
CA THR A 24 -6.36 7.92 -1.15
C THR A 24 -7.47 7.25 -1.97
N ASN A 25 -7.27 5.98 -2.29
CA ASN A 25 -8.32 5.18 -2.87
C ASN A 25 -9.48 5.02 -1.85
N PRO A 26 -10.75 4.93 -2.28
CA PRO A 26 -11.86 4.76 -1.36
C PRO A 26 -11.72 3.53 -0.45
N GLY A 27 -11.16 2.44 -0.98
CA GLY A 27 -10.88 1.21 -0.24
C GLY A 27 -9.72 1.32 0.76
N ASP A 28 -8.91 2.36 0.65
CA ASP A 28 -7.78 2.66 1.55
C ASP A 28 -8.17 3.59 2.70
N ARG A 29 -9.44 3.97 2.79
CA ARG A 29 -9.94 4.82 3.87
C ARG A 29 -10.11 3.99 5.15
N ILE A 30 -9.55 4.50 6.23
CA ILE A 30 -9.65 3.89 7.56
C ILE A 30 -11.01 4.24 8.17
N ASP A 31 -11.74 3.21 8.62
CA ASP A 31 -12.92 3.34 9.46
C ASP A 31 -12.72 2.55 10.75
N ASP A 32 -12.52 3.27 11.86
CA ASP A 32 -12.25 2.66 13.17
C ASP A 32 -13.44 1.88 13.74
N ARG A 33 -14.64 2.03 13.15
CA ARG A 33 -15.84 1.29 13.56
C ARG A 33 -15.88 -0.13 12.98
N LYS A 34 -15.07 -0.42 11.95
CA LYS A 34 -15.00 -1.77 11.37
C LYS A 34 -14.40 -2.76 12.36
N SER A 35 -15.01 -3.92 12.43
CA SER A 35 -14.50 -5.08 13.15
C SER A 35 -13.20 -5.61 12.53
N TYR A 36 -12.54 -6.52 13.26
CA TYR A 36 -11.35 -7.20 12.78
C TYR A 36 -11.57 -7.90 11.44
N GLU A 37 -12.64 -8.70 11.32
CA GLU A 37 -12.95 -9.44 10.09
C GLU A 37 -13.27 -8.52 8.91
N GLU A 38 -13.96 -7.40 9.15
CA GLU A 38 -14.24 -6.40 8.12
C GLU A 38 -12.98 -5.69 7.63
N LYS A 39 -12.04 -5.38 8.54
CA LYS A 39 -10.73 -4.80 8.16
C LYS A 39 -9.89 -5.82 7.39
N LYS A 40 -9.91 -7.08 7.80
CA LYS A 40 -9.16 -8.17 7.14
C LYS A 40 -9.60 -8.39 5.69
N GLN A 41 -10.89 -8.20 5.40
CA GLN A 41 -11.45 -8.35 4.05
C GLN A 41 -11.38 -7.06 3.22
N GLN A 42 -10.88 -5.95 3.79
CA GLN A 42 -10.86 -4.66 3.11
C GLN A 42 -9.77 -4.62 2.03
N LEU A 43 -10.16 -4.29 0.80
CA LEU A 43 -9.27 -4.08 -0.34
C LEU A 43 -9.03 -2.59 -0.58
N ALA A 44 -7.76 -2.19 -0.67
CA ALA A 44 -7.33 -0.86 -1.08
C ALA A 44 -7.45 -0.65 -2.59
N VAL A 45 -7.26 -1.71 -3.37
CA VAL A 45 -7.44 -1.76 -4.82
C VAL A 45 -8.16 -3.05 -5.17
N ASP A 46 -9.16 -2.91 -6.04
CA ASP A 46 -9.92 -4.00 -6.66
C ASP A 46 -10.26 -3.53 -8.08
N ALA A 47 -9.28 -3.68 -8.98
CA ALA A 47 -9.31 -3.09 -10.32
C ALA A 47 -8.30 -3.76 -11.27
N PRO A 48 -8.48 -3.66 -12.60
CA PRO A 48 -7.48 -4.12 -13.56
C PRO A 48 -6.22 -3.24 -13.52
N ASP A 49 -5.06 -3.87 -13.69
CA ASP A 49 -3.79 -3.20 -13.86
C ASP A 49 -3.58 -2.71 -15.32
N ILE A 50 -2.41 -2.14 -15.60
CA ILE A 50 -2.09 -1.63 -16.95
C ILE A 50 -2.00 -2.73 -18.02
N THR A 51 -1.83 -3.99 -17.62
CA THR A 51 -1.78 -5.16 -18.52
C THR A 51 -3.16 -5.76 -18.75
N GLY A 52 -4.16 -5.35 -17.96
CA GLY A 52 -5.53 -5.88 -18.00
C GLY A 52 -5.78 -7.01 -17.00
N ASP A 53 -4.78 -7.38 -16.21
CA ASP A 53 -4.93 -8.39 -15.16
C ASP A 53 -5.65 -7.77 -13.95
N HIS A 54 -6.61 -8.49 -13.37
CA HIS A 54 -7.34 -8.02 -12.20
C HIS A 54 -6.49 -8.16 -10.95
N ILE A 55 -6.26 -7.06 -10.24
CA ILE A 55 -5.45 -7.05 -9.01
C ILE A 55 -6.31 -6.70 -7.80
N GLU A 56 -6.15 -7.48 -6.75
CA GLU A 56 -6.71 -7.22 -5.42
C GLU A 56 -5.54 -6.89 -4.48
N VAL A 57 -5.60 -5.72 -3.86
CA VAL A 57 -4.58 -5.27 -2.90
C VAL A 57 -5.26 -5.09 -1.55
N PRO A 58 -4.90 -5.88 -0.52
CA PRO A 58 -5.42 -5.70 0.83
C PRO A 58 -5.06 -4.33 1.40
N ALA A 59 -5.98 -3.71 2.13
CA ALA A 59 -5.71 -2.47 2.86
C ALA A 59 -4.90 -2.72 4.15
N TYR A 60 -5.06 -3.91 4.74
CA TYR A 60 -4.44 -4.33 6.00
C TYR A 60 -3.66 -5.64 5.84
N PHE A 61 -2.56 -5.77 6.59
CA PHE A 61 -1.80 -7.00 6.75
C PHE A 61 -2.02 -7.60 8.14
N GLU A 62 -2.33 -8.90 8.21
CA GLU A 62 -2.33 -9.64 9.48
C GLU A 62 -0.89 -9.97 9.88
N VAL A 63 -0.49 -9.53 11.06
CA VAL A 63 0.82 -9.81 11.66
C VAL A 63 0.60 -10.54 12.98
N GLU A 64 1.40 -11.58 13.21
CA GLU A 64 1.48 -12.28 14.48
C GLU A 64 2.74 -11.82 15.23
N GLU A 65 2.57 -11.37 16.46
CA GLU A 65 3.62 -10.90 17.36
C GLU A 65 4.31 -12.06 18.09
N PRO A 66 5.48 -11.84 18.73
CA PRO A 66 6.22 -12.91 19.41
C PRO A 66 5.45 -13.63 20.52
N ASP A 67 4.47 -12.96 21.13
CA ASP A 67 3.58 -13.51 22.17
C ASP A 67 2.38 -14.29 21.60
N GLY A 68 2.22 -14.31 20.28
CA GLY A 68 1.13 -14.97 19.56
C GLY A 68 -0.08 -14.07 19.30
N ASP A 69 -0.06 -12.80 19.74
CA ASP A 69 -1.14 -11.85 19.47
C ASP A 69 -1.16 -11.45 17.99
N LYS A 70 -2.36 -11.25 17.44
CA LYS A 70 -2.56 -10.89 16.03
C LYS A 70 -3.04 -9.46 15.88
N LYS A 71 -2.37 -8.71 15.01
CA LYS A 71 -2.69 -7.32 14.65
C LYS A 71 -3.00 -7.19 13.16
N LEU A 72 -3.83 -6.21 12.82
CA LEU A 72 -4.05 -5.78 11.44
C LEU A 72 -3.38 -4.41 11.25
N LEU A 73 -2.33 -4.36 10.45
CA LEU A 73 -1.57 -3.14 10.16
C LEU A 73 -1.99 -2.56 8.81
N HIS A 74 -2.41 -1.31 8.78
CA HIS A 74 -2.78 -0.61 7.56
C HIS A 74 -1.53 -0.26 6.75
N HIS A 75 -1.51 -0.62 5.47
CA HIS A 75 -0.29 -0.56 4.66
C HIS A 75 0.33 0.84 4.51
N VAL A 76 -0.48 1.91 4.52
CA VAL A 76 0.00 3.30 4.53
C VAL A 76 0.25 3.83 5.94
N LYS A 77 -0.80 3.93 6.77
CA LYS A 77 -0.74 4.53 8.12
C LYS A 77 0.30 3.88 9.02
N ASP A 78 0.44 2.56 8.97
CA ASP A 78 1.26 1.78 9.90
C ASP A 78 2.58 1.33 9.25
N ALA A 79 3.05 2.03 8.21
CA ALA A 79 4.26 1.68 7.47
C ALA A 79 5.53 1.57 8.33
N GLU A 80 5.64 2.38 9.39
CA GLU A 80 6.76 2.31 10.34
C GLU A 80 6.72 1.01 11.14
N GLU A 81 5.55 0.64 11.70
CA GLU A 81 5.36 -0.60 12.44
C GLU A 81 5.55 -1.82 11.54
N ILE A 82 5.06 -1.78 10.30
CA ILE A 82 5.33 -2.82 9.30
C ILE A 82 6.84 -2.97 9.06
N SER A 83 7.57 -1.85 8.95
CA SER A 83 9.02 -1.86 8.80
C SER A 83 9.71 -2.46 10.03
N ASP A 84 9.21 -2.17 11.23
CA ASP A 84 9.70 -2.75 12.49
C ASP A 84 9.48 -4.25 12.54
N VAL A 85 8.27 -4.72 12.19
CA VAL A 85 7.93 -6.14 12.09
C VAL A 85 8.87 -6.87 11.14
N ILE A 86 9.12 -6.31 9.94
CA ILE A 86 10.04 -6.90 8.96
C ILE A 86 11.47 -6.95 9.50
N ARG A 87 11.91 -5.94 10.25
CA ARG A 87 13.26 -5.90 10.84
C ARG A 87 13.44 -6.91 11.97
N GLN A 88 12.38 -7.17 12.73
CA GLN A 88 12.35 -8.16 13.82
C GLN A 88 12.19 -9.58 13.33
N ALA A 89 11.48 -9.78 12.20
CA ALA A 89 11.27 -11.07 11.56
C ALA A 89 12.53 -11.56 10.81
N ARG A 90 13.65 -11.68 11.54
CA ARG A 90 14.82 -12.39 11.03
C ARG A 90 14.45 -13.86 10.83
N VAL A 91 15.11 -14.51 9.88
CA VAL A 91 14.97 -15.94 9.66
C VAL A 91 16.26 -16.65 10.04
N ASP A 92 16.17 -17.85 10.60
CA ASP A 92 17.33 -18.73 10.75
C ASP A 92 17.70 -19.43 9.43
N GLU A 93 18.68 -20.33 9.50
CA GLU A 93 19.15 -21.12 8.36
C GLU A 93 18.09 -22.06 7.76
N ASN A 94 17.03 -22.37 8.51
CA ASN A 94 15.92 -23.21 8.06
C ASN A 94 14.78 -22.38 7.44
N GLY A 95 14.89 -21.05 7.49
CA GLY A 95 13.83 -20.14 7.06
C GLY A 95 12.75 -19.92 8.11
N ASP A 96 12.94 -20.42 9.34
CA ASP A 96 12.01 -20.21 10.44
C ASP A 96 12.20 -18.81 11.02
N ARG A 97 11.10 -18.16 11.43
CA ARG A 97 11.16 -16.83 12.03
C ARG A 97 11.82 -16.91 13.41
N VAL A 98 12.83 -16.06 13.61
CA VAL A 98 13.53 -15.86 14.87
C VAL A 98 13.34 -14.42 15.31
N TRP A 99 12.76 -14.27 16.49
CA TRP A 99 12.62 -12.98 17.17
C TRP A 99 13.94 -12.66 17.90
N SER A 100 14.44 -11.43 17.76
CA SER A 100 15.70 -10.96 18.37
C SER A 100 15.53 -9.66 19.14
#